data_AF-A0A0P9NEP9-F1
#
_entry.id   AF-A0A0P9NEP9-F1
#
_cell.length_a   1.000
_cell.length_b   1.000
_cell.length_c   1.000
_cell.angle_alpha   90.00
_cell.angle_beta   90.00
_cell.angle_gamma   90.00
#
_symmetry.space_group_name_H-M   'P 1'
#
loop_
_entity.id
_entity.type
_entity.pdbx_description
1 polymer ?
#
loop_
_entity_poly.entity_id
_entity_poly.type
_entity_poly.pdbx_seq_one_letter_code
_entity_poly.pdbx_strand_id
1 'polypeptide(L)'
;MNSRFLISQILADGWYLVRVRGRHHHFKHPTKPGLVTVSHPKKDLLKKTAISILQQALLHTPVALRSRRTINMLYPIAISMGDKEHAWGVEVPDIPGCFSAGDDLDDAMAMAREAIEGHFEILAEDGSPIPSASKVTVHAANPHYAGCTWALVDIDVTKYLGKAQKLNITLPGYLLNRIDEYVLHHPEEKSRSGFLASAALKVLQQGR
;
A
#
# COMPACT_ATOMS: atom_id res chain seq x y z
N MET A 1 12.07 20.45 17.99
CA MET A 1 13.16 19.51 18.30
C MET A 1 14.43 20.33 18.48
N ASN A 2 15.20 20.12 19.55
CA ASN A 2 16.42 20.89 19.78
C ASN A 2 17.59 20.33 18.94
N SER A 3 18.41 21.23 18.37
CA SER A 3 19.63 20.86 17.62
C SER A 3 20.59 19.96 18.39
N ARG A 4 20.70 20.09 19.72
CA ARG A 4 21.57 19.25 20.55
C ARG A 4 21.12 17.80 20.59
N PHE A 5 19.80 17.58 20.66
CA PHE A 5 19.21 16.25 20.57
C PHE A 5 19.36 15.67 19.17
N LEU A 6 19.14 16.47 18.13
CA LEU A 6 19.33 16.04 16.74
C LEU A 6 20.78 15.62 16.47
N ILE A 7 21.75 16.39 16.97
CA ILE A 7 23.19 16.06 16.87
C ILE A 7 23.50 14.77 17.64
N SER A 8 22.95 14.57 18.84
CA SER A 8 23.22 13.33 19.58
C SER A 8 22.70 12.09 18.86
N GLN A 9 21.56 12.18 18.17
CA GLN A 9 21.02 11.07 17.37
C GLN A 9 21.92 10.73 16.18
N ILE A 10 22.38 11.73 15.42
CA ILE A 10 23.26 11.47 14.27
C ILE A 10 24.62 10.93 14.70
N LEU A 11 25.17 11.41 15.81
CA LEU A 11 26.43 10.89 16.36
C LEU A 11 26.28 9.43 16.84
N ALA A 12 25.16 9.10 17.48
CA ALA A 12 24.90 7.73 17.96
C ALA A 12 24.80 6.70 16.81
N ASP A 13 24.39 7.12 15.62
CA ASP A 13 24.34 6.30 14.42
C ASP A 13 25.70 6.15 13.72
N GLY A 14 26.73 6.88 14.16
CA GLY A 14 28.08 6.80 13.60
C GLY A 14 28.44 7.96 12.66
N TRP A 15 27.59 8.99 12.55
CA TRP A 15 28.01 10.22 11.88
C TRP A 15 29.04 10.94 12.74
N TYR A 16 30.02 11.58 12.12
CA TYR A 16 31.05 12.35 12.81
C TYR A 16 31.19 13.74 12.21
N LEU A 17 31.51 14.71 13.06
CA LEU A 17 31.64 16.11 12.67
C LEU A 17 32.93 16.29 11.85
N VAL A 18 32.81 16.82 10.63
CA VAL A 18 33.95 17.05 9.74
C VAL A 18 34.36 18.51 9.65
N ARG A 19 33.41 19.45 9.81
CA ARG A 19 33.70 20.89 9.71
C ARG A 19 32.63 21.73 10.38
N VAL A 20 33.04 22.86 10.95
CA VAL A 20 32.14 23.92 11.42
C VAL A 20 32.45 25.22 10.68
N ARG A 21 31.42 25.88 10.16
CA ARG A 21 31.52 27.24 9.60
C ARG A 21 30.41 28.11 10.21
N GLY A 22 30.79 29.01 11.11
CA GLY A 22 29.82 29.79 11.88
C GLY A 22 28.87 28.89 12.65
N ARG A 23 27.57 28.96 12.35
CA ARG A 23 26.53 28.14 13.00
C ARG A 23 26.22 26.83 12.28
N HIS A 24 26.93 26.51 11.20
CA HIS A 24 26.68 25.30 10.41
C HIS A 24 27.70 24.22 10.75
N HIS A 25 27.20 23.09 11.25
CA HIS A 25 27.97 21.91 11.61
C HIS A 25 27.75 20.84 10.55
N HIS A 26 28.82 20.41 9.90
CA HIS A 26 28.78 19.46 8.79
C HIS A 26 29.27 18.09 9.26
N PHE A 27 28.52 17.04 8.94
CA PHE A 27 28.77 15.66 9.38
C PHE A 27 28.90 14.71 8.18
N LYS A 28 29.76 13.70 8.31
CA LYS A 28 29.89 12.56 7.38
C LYS A 28 29.68 11.25 8.10
N HIS A 29 29.38 10.19 7.34
CA HIS A 29 29.32 8.82 7.82
C HIS A 29 30.35 7.96 7.09
N PRO A 30 30.98 6.97 7.75
CA PRO A 30 31.95 6.08 7.09
C PRO A 30 31.35 5.23 5.95
N THR A 31 30.10 4.82 6.10
CA THR A 31 29.42 3.91 5.15
C THR A 31 28.20 4.51 4.44
N LYS A 32 27.62 5.61 4.95
CA LYS A 32 26.41 6.22 4.37
C LYS A 32 26.83 7.37 3.46
N PRO A 33 26.32 7.46 2.23
CA PRO A 33 26.70 8.52 1.30
C PRO A 33 26.14 9.87 1.75
N GLY A 34 26.80 10.96 1.33
CA GLY A 34 26.31 12.32 1.50
C GLY A 34 26.96 13.13 2.61
N LEU A 35 26.40 14.32 2.87
CA LEU A 35 26.85 15.29 3.86
C LEU A 35 25.62 15.87 4.56
N VAL A 36 25.59 15.80 5.89
CA VAL A 36 24.48 16.34 6.69
C VAL A 36 24.91 17.64 7.33
N THR A 37 24.07 18.67 7.25
CA THR A 37 24.37 19.99 7.84
C THR A 37 23.33 20.36 8.88
N VAL A 38 23.78 20.58 10.12
CA VAL A 38 22.91 21.00 11.22
C VAL A 38 23.26 22.42 11.65
N SER A 39 22.25 23.28 11.71
CA SER A 39 22.41 24.61 12.31
C SER A 39 22.41 24.50 13.84
N HIS A 40 23.53 24.83 14.48
CA HIS A 40 23.72 24.74 15.92
C HIS A 40 24.51 25.95 16.46
N PRO A 41 24.12 26.52 17.62
CA PRO A 41 23.02 26.11 18.51
C PRO A 41 21.65 26.62 18.06
N LYS A 42 20.62 25.77 18.21
CA LYS A 42 19.19 26.09 18.04
C LYS A 42 18.35 25.36 19.08
N LYS A 43 17.63 26.13 19.91
CA LYS A 43 16.71 25.62 20.94
C LYS A 43 15.54 24.87 20.31
N ASP A 44 14.97 25.44 19.24
CA ASP A 44 13.87 24.85 18.49
C ASP A 44 14.12 24.91 16.98
N LEU A 45 14.37 23.74 16.38
CA LEU A 45 14.30 23.56 14.94
C LEU A 45 12.85 23.26 14.54
N LEU A 46 12.42 23.83 13.41
CA LEU A 46 11.18 23.46 12.76
C LEU A 46 11.17 21.94 12.53
N LYS A 47 10.03 21.29 12.81
CA LYS A 47 9.89 19.83 12.68
C LYS A 47 10.29 19.35 11.28
N LYS A 48 9.85 20.06 10.23
CA LYS A 48 10.18 19.76 8.83
C LYS A 48 11.70 19.77 8.58
N THR A 49 12.42 20.75 9.13
CA THR A 49 13.87 20.85 8.99
C THR A 49 14.59 19.72 9.70
N ALA A 50 14.18 19.39 10.94
CA ALA A 50 14.75 18.26 11.67
C ALA A 50 14.51 16.91 10.97
N ILE A 51 13.30 16.70 10.42
CA ILE A 51 12.95 15.51 9.63
C ILE A 51 13.82 15.42 8.37
N SER A 52 13.97 16.51 7.62
CA SER A 52 14.80 16.55 6.41
C SER A 52 16.27 16.21 6.70
N ILE A 53 16.81 16.70 7.82
CA ILE A 53 18.17 16.37 8.28
C ILE A 53 18.30 14.88 8.61
N LEU A 54 17.34 14.31 9.35
CA LEU A 54 17.35 12.87 9.69
C LEU A 54 17.16 11.97 8.46
N GLN A 55 16.37 12.40 7.48
CA GLN A 55 16.20 11.68 6.21
C GLN A 55 17.50 11.67 5.40
N GLN A 56 18.17 12.83 5.28
CA GLN A 56 19.49 12.91 4.62
C GLN A 56 20.55 12.09 5.36
N ALA A 57 20.43 11.98 6.69
CA ALA A 57 21.30 11.15 7.50
C ALA A 57 20.94 9.64 7.46
N LEU A 58 19.89 9.26 6.71
CA LEU A 58 19.32 7.91 6.67
C LEU A 58 19.07 7.35 8.08
N LEU A 59 18.60 8.22 8.97
CA LEU A 59 18.28 7.97 10.38
C LEU A 59 16.79 8.03 10.65
N HIS A 60 16.06 8.73 9.79
CA HIS A 60 14.65 8.52 9.69
C HIS A 60 14.43 7.39 8.68
N THR A 61 13.86 6.28 9.13
CA THR A 61 12.98 5.50 8.26
C THR A 61 12.10 6.52 7.53
N PRO A 62 11.93 6.45 6.19
CA PRO A 62 10.90 7.27 5.55
C PRO A 62 9.68 7.12 6.43
N VAL A 63 9.11 8.24 6.89
CA VAL A 63 7.91 8.27 7.73
C VAL A 63 7.09 7.12 7.21
N ALA A 64 7.02 6.04 7.99
CA ALA A 64 6.14 4.95 7.64
C ALA A 64 4.82 5.69 7.67
N LEU A 65 4.32 6.03 6.47
CA LEU A 65 2.95 6.42 6.30
C LEU A 65 2.26 5.40 7.17
N ARG A 66 1.53 5.87 8.18
CA ARG A 66 0.48 5.09 8.81
C ARG A 66 -0.61 4.82 7.75
N SER A 67 -0.21 4.42 6.56
CA SER A 67 -0.98 3.66 5.63
C SER A 67 -1.28 2.40 6.42
N ARG A 68 -2.53 2.34 6.91
CA ARG A 68 -3.24 1.07 7.05
C ARG A 68 -2.72 0.16 5.93
N ARG A 69 -2.23 -1.04 6.27
CA ARG A 69 -1.72 -2.00 5.28
C ARG A 69 -2.82 -2.18 4.23
N THR A 70 -2.77 -1.52 3.09
CA THR A 70 -3.83 -1.68 2.08
C THR A 70 -3.48 -2.91 1.25
N ILE A 71 -4.41 -3.85 1.15
CA ILE A 71 -4.30 -5.02 0.29
C ILE A 71 -5.22 -4.68 -0.86
N ASN A 72 -4.61 -4.30 -1.98
CA ASN A 72 -5.33 -3.83 -3.15
C ASN A 72 -5.60 -5.02 -4.09
N MET A 73 -6.83 -5.12 -4.59
CA MET A 73 -7.25 -6.10 -5.58
C MET A 73 -7.94 -5.38 -6.74
N LEU A 74 -7.61 -5.78 -7.97
CA LEU A 74 -8.14 -5.17 -9.19
C LEU A 74 -9.31 -6.00 -9.73
N TYR A 75 -10.53 -5.58 -9.44
CA TYR A 75 -11.73 -6.29 -9.88
C TYR A 75 -12.10 -5.91 -11.32
N PRO A 76 -12.25 -6.87 -12.23
CA PRO A 76 -12.77 -6.61 -13.56
C PRO A 76 -14.26 -6.28 -13.49
N ILE A 77 -14.66 -5.21 -14.15
CA ILE A 77 -16.06 -4.83 -14.32
C ILE A 77 -16.42 -4.85 -15.80
N ALA A 78 -17.54 -5.47 -16.12
CA ALA A 78 -18.14 -5.48 -17.44
C ALA A 78 -19.16 -4.34 -17.53
N ILE A 79 -18.91 -3.40 -18.43
CA ILE A 79 -19.74 -2.21 -18.61
C ILE A 79 -20.54 -2.37 -19.91
N SER A 80 -21.85 -2.42 -19.78
CA SER A 80 -22.81 -2.40 -20.89
C SER A 80 -23.16 -0.96 -21.22
N MET A 81 -23.03 -0.59 -22.49
CA MET A 81 -23.34 0.76 -22.96
C MET A 81 -24.82 1.07 -22.79
N GLY A 82 -25.13 2.18 -22.13
CA GLY A 82 -26.49 2.72 -22.05
C GLY A 82 -26.94 3.37 -23.36
N ASP A 83 -28.24 3.64 -23.46
CA ASP A 83 -28.85 4.37 -24.57
C ASP A 83 -29.72 5.53 -24.03
N LYS A 84 -30.64 6.07 -24.86
CA LYS A 84 -31.49 7.19 -24.44
C LYS A 84 -32.57 6.81 -23.44
N GLU A 85 -32.89 5.52 -23.32
CA GLU A 85 -33.92 4.97 -22.45
C GLU A 85 -33.30 4.15 -21.29
N HIS A 86 -32.09 3.65 -21.47
CA HIS A 86 -31.39 2.77 -20.53
C HIS A 86 -30.09 3.38 -20.03
N ALA A 87 -29.88 3.37 -18.71
CA ALA A 87 -28.62 3.75 -18.07
C ALA A 87 -27.48 2.77 -18.45
N TRP A 88 -26.24 3.19 -18.21
CA TRP A 88 -25.07 2.32 -18.34
C TRP A 88 -25.12 1.24 -17.27
N GLY A 89 -25.05 -0.02 -17.69
CA GLY A 89 -25.07 -1.17 -16.78
C GLY A 89 -23.66 -1.61 -16.41
N VAL A 90 -23.45 -2.01 -15.16
CA VAL A 90 -22.20 -2.60 -14.70
C VAL A 90 -22.45 -3.91 -13.98
N GLU A 91 -21.66 -4.91 -14.32
CA GLU A 91 -21.60 -6.19 -13.65
C GLU A 91 -20.17 -6.49 -13.21
N VAL A 92 -20.02 -7.10 -12.03
CA VAL A 92 -18.72 -7.54 -11.51
C VAL A 92 -18.67 -9.08 -11.51
N PRO A 93 -18.07 -9.72 -12.53
CA PRO A 93 -18.17 -11.18 -12.70
C PRO A 93 -17.59 -12.00 -11.54
N ASP A 94 -16.56 -11.46 -10.87
CA ASP A 94 -15.92 -12.10 -9.72
C ASP A 94 -16.70 -11.96 -8.41
N ILE A 95 -17.76 -11.15 -8.40
CA ILE A 95 -18.64 -10.93 -7.23
C ILE A 95 -20.08 -11.23 -7.66
N PRO A 96 -20.51 -12.50 -7.61
CA PRO A 96 -21.84 -12.90 -8.04
C PRO A 96 -22.93 -12.09 -7.31
N GLY A 97 -23.83 -11.47 -8.08
CA GLY A 97 -24.89 -10.62 -7.53
C GLY A 97 -24.51 -9.16 -7.34
N CYS A 98 -23.28 -8.75 -7.67
CA CYS A 98 -22.87 -7.35 -7.66
C CYS A 98 -23.13 -6.70 -9.03
N PHE A 99 -24.21 -5.94 -9.08
CA PHE A 99 -24.61 -5.13 -10.24
C PHE A 99 -24.69 -3.67 -9.83
N SER A 100 -24.42 -2.78 -10.77
CA SER A 100 -24.56 -1.34 -10.60
C SER A 100 -24.98 -0.69 -11.92
N ALA A 101 -25.34 0.58 -11.88
CA ALA A 101 -25.67 1.36 -13.06
C ALA A 101 -25.35 2.84 -12.85
N GLY A 102 -25.11 3.56 -13.94
CA GLY A 102 -24.86 5.01 -13.90
C GLY A 102 -25.41 5.71 -15.14
N ASP A 103 -25.60 7.03 -15.04
CA ASP A 103 -26.17 7.86 -16.10
C ASP A 103 -25.19 8.00 -17.29
N ASP A 104 -23.90 7.95 -17.01
CA ASP A 104 -22.81 7.94 -18.00
C ASP A 104 -21.70 6.95 -17.61
N LEU A 105 -20.65 6.87 -18.42
CA LEU A 105 -19.54 5.93 -18.19
C LEU A 105 -18.76 6.23 -16.89
N ASP A 106 -18.52 7.50 -16.58
CA ASP A 106 -17.75 7.89 -15.40
C ASP A 106 -18.56 7.64 -14.13
N ASP A 107 -19.85 7.96 -14.17
CA ASP A 107 -20.81 7.65 -13.11
C ASP A 107 -20.95 6.13 -12.91
N ALA A 108 -21.09 5.36 -13.98
CA ALA A 108 -21.15 3.90 -13.90
C ALA A 108 -19.91 3.29 -13.23
N MET A 109 -18.70 3.82 -13.52
CA MET A 109 -17.47 3.38 -12.84
C MET A 109 -17.46 3.75 -11.35
N ALA A 110 -17.96 4.94 -10.99
CA ALA A 110 -18.07 5.36 -9.59
C ALA A 110 -19.07 4.48 -8.83
N MET A 111 -20.26 4.27 -9.41
CA MET A 111 -21.33 3.43 -8.86
C MET A 111 -20.89 1.96 -8.74
N ALA A 112 -20.06 1.46 -9.65
CA ALA A 112 -19.49 0.12 -9.56
C ALA A 112 -18.57 -0.02 -8.35
N ARG A 113 -17.73 0.98 -8.08
CA ARG A 113 -16.87 1.00 -6.90
C ARG A 113 -17.69 0.93 -5.61
N GLU A 114 -18.72 1.76 -5.50
CA GLU A 114 -19.61 1.78 -4.33
C GLU A 114 -20.33 0.44 -4.13
N ALA A 115 -20.83 -0.16 -5.23
CA ALA A 115 -21.48 -1.46 -5.19
C ALA A 115 -20.54 -2.58 -4.69
N ILE A 116 -19.29 -2.59 -5.15
CA ILE A 116 -18.27 -3.56 -4.67
C ILE A 116 -17.97 -3.34 -3.19
N GLU A 117 -17.75 -2.09 -2.79
CA GLU A 117 -17.41 -1.77 -1.40
C GLU A 117 -18.56 -2.12 -0.44
N GLY A 118 -19.80 -1.82 -0.79
CA GLY A 118 -20.99 -2.18 0.00
C GLY A 118 -21.23 -3.69 0.06
N HIS A 119 -21.01 -4.41 -1.05
CA HIS A 119 -21.10 -5.87 -1.05
C HIS A 119 -20.07 -6.50 -0.09
N PHE A 120 -18.84 -5.99 -0.06
CA PHE A 120 -17.80 -6.47 0.85
C PHE A 120 -18.05 -6.13 2.32
N GLU A 121 -18.73 -5.00 2.60
CA GLU A 121 -19.15 -4.67 3.97
C GLU A 121 -20.08 -5.75 4.52
N ILE A 122 -21.11 -6.12 3.75
CA ILE A 122 -22.08 -7.16 4.14
C ILE A 122 -21.38 -8.52 4.30
N LEU A 123 -20.52 -8.91 3.34
CA LEU A 123 -19.77 -10.17 3.43
C LEU A 123 -18.88 -10.21 4.67
N ALA A 124 -18.22 -9.10 5.01
CA ALA A 124 -17.38 -9.02 6.19
C ALA A 124 -18.19 -9.07 7.51
N GLU A 125 -19.37 -8.45 7.54
CA GLU A 125 -20.29 -8.51 8.69
C GLU A 125 -20.81 -9.94 8.93
N ASP A 126 -21.11 -10.66 7.85
CA ASP A 126 -21.56 -12.05 7.89
C ASP A 126 -20.40 -13.06 8.14
N GLY A 127 -19.15 -12.58 8.22
CA GLY A 127 -17.97 -13.43 8.34
C GLY A 127 -17.69 -14.28 7.11
N SER A 128 -18.30 -13.94 5.97
CA SER A 128 -18.09 -14.59 4.69
C SER A 128 -16.74 -14.18 4.08
N PRO A 129 -16.09 -15.07 3.30
CA PRO A 129 -14.83 -14.73 2.66
C PRO A 129 -15.04 -13.69 1.55
N ILE A 130 -14.11 -12.74 1.44
CA ILE A 130 -14.07 -11.79 0.32
C ILE A 130 -13.70 -12.56 -0.97
N PRO A 131 -14.47 -12.42 -2.06
CA PRO A 131 -14.18 -13.05 -3.34
C PRO A 131 -12.80 -12.71 -3.88
N SER A 132 -12.31 -13.51 -4.82
CA SER A 132 -11.02 -13.27 -5.47
C SER A 132 -11.19 -12.53 -6.79
N ALA A 133 -10.30 -11.58 -7.08
CA ALA A 133 -10.28 -10.90 -8.37
C ALA A 133 -9.52 -11.74 -9.42
N SER A 134 -10.19 -11.99 -10.55
CA SER A 134 -9.64 -12.67 -11.71
C SER A 134 -9.12 -11.66 -12.73
N LYS A 135 -8.41 -12.16 -13.75
CA LYS A 135 -8.01 -11.31 -14.89
C LYS A 135 -9.19 -11.07 -15.81
N VAL A 136 -9.27 -9.89 -16.41
CA VAL A 136 -10.25 -9.53 -17.46
C VAL A 136 -10.30 -10.59 -18.56
N THR A 137 -9.17 -11.16 -18.97
CA THR A 137 -9.09 -12.16 -20.04
C THR A 137 -9.86 -13.44 -19.75
N VAL A 138 -10.06 -13.80 -18.47
CA VAL A 138 -10.85 -14.97 -18.09
C VAL A 138 -12.32 -14.75 -18.44
N HIS A 139 -12.82 -13.55 -18.20
CA HIS A 139 -14.23 -13.20 -18.41
C HIS A 139 -14.52 -12.70 -19.83
N ALA A 140 -13.58 -12.00 -20.46
CA ALA A 140 -13.75 -11.46 -21.81
C ALA A 140 -13.97 -12.55 -22.89
N ALA A 141 -13.61 -13.80 -22.62
CA ALA A 141 -13.87 -14.94 -23.51
C ALA A 141 -15.32 -15.44 -23.42
N ASN A 142 -16.10 -15.03 -22.41
CA ASN A 142 -17.48 -15.47 -22.21
C ASN A 142 -18.43 -14.71 -23.15
N PRO A 143 -19.24 -15.40 -23.99
CA PRO A 143 -20.24 -14.76 -24.85
C PRO A 143 -21.27 -13.89 -24.12
N HIS A 144 -21.49 -14.13 -22.81
CA HIS A 144 -22.39 -13.31 -21.99
C HIS A 144 -21.97 -11.83 -21.95
N TYR A 145 -20.67 -11.55 -22.02
CA TYR A 145 -20.11 -10.19 -21.97
C TYR A 145 -19.76 -9.65 -23.36
N ALA A 146 -20.33 -10.22 -24.42
CA ALA A 146 -20.08 -9.78 -25.78
C ALA A 146 -20.50 -8.31 -25.96
N GLY A 147 -19.59 -7.47 -26.48
CA GLY A 147 -19.83 -6.04 -26.71
C GLY A 147 -19.70 -5.15 -25.47
N CYS A 148 -19.38 -5.71 -24.30
CA CYS A 148 -19.11 -4.92 -23.10
C CYS A 148 -17.74 -4.23 -23.16
N THR A 149 -17.65 -3.07 -22.53
CA THR A 149 -16.37 -2.39 -22.25
C THR A 149 -15.84 -2.86 -20.90
N TRP A 150 -14.54 -3.16 -20.84
CA TRP A 150 -13.91 -3.65 -19.62
C TRP A 150 -13.14 -2.54 -18.89
N ALA A 151 -13.28 -2.50 -17.57
CA ALA A 151 -12.44 -1.69 -16.70
C ALA A 151 -11.97 -2.50 -15.48
N LEU A 152 -10.94 -1.99 -14.80
CA LEU A 152 -10.42 -2.56 -13.56
C LEU A 152 -10.64 -1.58 -12.42
N VAL A 153 -11.30 -2.02 -11.36
CA VAL A 153 -11.54 -1.22 -10.15
C VAL A 153 -10.57 -1.67 -9.06
N ASP A 154 -9.75 -0.74 -8.59
CA ASP A 154 -8.80 -0.97 -7.50
C ASP A 154 -9.48 -0.82 -6.13
N ILE A 155 -9.62 -1.92 -5.39
CA ILE A 155 -10.29 -1.99 -4.09
C ILE A 155 -9.28 -2.40 -3.00
N ASP A 156 -9.18 -1.58 -1.96
CA ASP A 156 -8.47 -1.95 -0.73
C ASP A 156 -9.34 -2.89 0.11
N VAL A 157 -9.03 -4.18 0.07
CA VAL A 157 -9.78 -5.21 0.80
C VAL A 157 -9.38 -5.35 2.27
N THR A 158 -8.34 -4.65 2.74
CA THR A 158 -7.87 -4.80 4.13
C THR A 158 -8.95 -4.51 5.15
N LYS A 159 -9.83 -3.53 4.88
CA LYS A 159 -10.93 -3.19 5.78
C LYS A 159 -11.87 -4.37 6.04
N TYR A 160 -11.89 -5.37 5.16
CA TYR A 160 -12.79 -6.51 5.20
C TYR A 160 -12.15 -7.80 5.73
N LEU A 161 -10.83 -7.84 5.90
CA LEU A 161 -10.11 -9.04 6.38
C LEU A 161 -10.12 -9.22 7.92
N GLY A 162 -10.88 -8.39 8.63
CA GLY A 162 -11.01 -8.44 10.08
C GLY A 162 -9.78 -7.95 10.85
N LYS A 163 -9.76 -8.20 12.16
CA LYS A 163 -8.66 -7.78 13.04
C LYS A 163 -7.43 -8.66 12.82
N ALA A 164 -6.29 -8.03 12.55
CA ALA A 164 -5.01 -8.71 12.44
C ALA A 164 -4.66 -9.47 13.74
N GLN A 165 -4.44 -10.78 13.63
CA GLN A 165 -4.00 -11.62 14.74
C GLN A 165 -2.47 -11.80 14.69
N LYS A 166 -1.81 -11.76 15.86
CA LYS A 166 -0.37 -12.03 15.96
C LYS A 166 -0.13 -13.53 15.98
N LEU A 167 0.74 -14.01 15.10
CA LEU A 167 1.13 -15.41 15.00
C LEU A 167 2.64 -15.56 15.32
N ASN A 168 3.00 -16.57 16.11
CA ASN A 168 4.38 -16.98 16.33
C ASN A 168 4.68 -18.20 15.45
N ILE A 169 5.63 -18.09 14.51
CA ILE A 169 6.00 -19.16 13.57
C ILE A 169 7.50 -19.41 13.57
N THR A 170 7.90 -20.61 13.17
CA THR A 170 9.29 -20.99 12.92
C THR A 170 9.52 -21.10 11.41
N LEU A 171 10.54 -20.42 10.89
CA LEU A 171 10.94 -20.45 9.48
C LEU A 171 12.43 -20.81 9.36
N PRO A 172 12.85 -21.54 8.31
CA PRO A 172 14.26 -21.74 8.02
C PRO A 172 15.00 -20.40 7.85
N GLY A 173 16.20 -20.27 8.44
CA GLY A 173 16.95 -19.00 8.44
C GLY A 173 17.27 -18.47 7.04
N TYR A 174 17.57 -19.35 6.08
CA TYR A 174 17.77 -18.98 4.68
C TYR A 174 16.52 -18.35 4.04
N LEU A 175 15.34 -18.92 4.31
CA LEU A 175 14.07 -18.39 3.82
C LEU A 175 13.77 -17.01 4.44
N LEU A 176 14.02 -16.85 5.75
CA LEU A 176 13.82 -15.58 6.42
C LEU A 176 14.68 -14.47 5.81
N ASN A 177 15.97 -14.76 5.53
CA ASN A 177 16.87 -13.80 4.88
C ASN A 177 16.38 -13.42 3.48
N ARG A 178 15.85 -14.38 2.71
CA ARG A 178 15.29 -14.12 1.37
C ARG A 178 14.05 -13.23 1.43
N ILE A 179 13.19 -13.44 2.42
CA ILE A 179 12.02 -12.59 2.66
C ILE A 179 12.45 -11.17 3.03
N ASP A 180 13.45 -11.02 3.90
CA ASP A 180 13.97 -9.71 4.30
C ASP A 180 14.53 -8.91 3.15
N GLU A 181 15.35 -9.55 2.32
CA GLU A 181 15.91 -8.95 1.12
C GLU A 181 14.82 -8.56 0.13
N TYR A 182 13.82 -9.43 -0.09
CA TYR A 182 12.69 -9.13 -0.97
C TYR A 182 11.93 -7.89 -0.49
N VAL A 183 11.56 -7.82 0.79
CA VAL A 183 10.83 -6.69 1.38
C VAL A 183 11.63 -5.39 1.33
N LEU A 184 12.97 -5.45 1.38
CA LEU A 184 13.83 -4.27 1.24
C LEU A 184 13.70 -3.63 -0.16
N HIS A 185 13.53 -4.45 -1.19
CA HIS A 185 13.43 -4.03 -2.59
C HIS A 185 12.00 -3.83 -3.10
N HIS A 186 10.98 -4.22 -2.31
CA HIS A 186 9.56 -4.17 -2.65
C HIS A 186 8.78 -3.41 -1.57
N PRO A 187 8.81 -2.05 -1.60
CA PRO A 187 8.19 -1.20 -0.58
C PRO A 187 6.68 -1.43 -0.40
N GLU A 188 6.01 -1.98 -1.41
CA GLU A 188 4.59 -2.34 -1.39
C GLU A 188 4.26 -3.41 -0.34
N GLU A 189 5.17 -4.36 -0.07
CA GLU A 189 4.96 -5.43 0.91
C GLU A 189 5.13 -4.95 2.37
N LYS A 190 5.83 -3.81 2.56
CA LYS A 190 6.05 -3.06 3.83
C LYS A 190 6.73 -3.81 4.99
N SER A 191 6.56 -5.14 5.13
CA SER A 191 7.07 -5.96 6.23
C SER A 191 7.03 -7.45 5.91
N ARG A 192 7.80 -8.28 6.64
CA ARG A 192 7.74 -9.76 6.56
C ARG A 192 6.31 -10.30 6.63
N SER A 193 5.51 -9.77 7.54
CA SER A 193 4.11 -10.19 7.72
C SER A 193 3.22 -9.81 6.54
N GLY A 194 3.50 -8.68 5.87
CA GLY A 194 2.77 -8.27 4.66
C GLY A 194 3.04 -9.24 3.52
N PHE A 195 4.32 -9.53 3.28
CA PHE A 195 4.75 -10.52 2.29
C PHE A 195 4.11 -11.89 2.52
N LEU A 196 4.13 -12.41 3.76
CA LEU A 196 3.53 -13.70 4.08
C LEU A 196 2.01 -13.71 3.88
N ALA A 197 1.31 -12.62 4.22
CA ALA A 197 -0.13 -12.50 3.99
C ALA A 197 -0.47 -12.44 2.49
N SER A 198 0.25 -11.63 1.72
CA SER A 198 0.15 -11.52 0.24
C SER A 198 0.37 -12.88 -0.42
N ALA A 199 1.42 -13.60 -0.02
CA ALA A 199 1.72 -14.93 -0.52
C ALA A 199 0.62 -15.96 -0.15
N ALA A 200 0.15 -15.96 1.10
CA ALA A 200 -0.91 -16.86 1.54
C ALA A 200 -2.23 -16.60 0.79
N LEU A 201 -2.62 -15.33 0.61
CA LEU A 201 -3.80 -14.96 -0.17
C LEU A 201 -3.68 -15.45 -1.61
N LYS A 202 -2.54 -15.22 -2.27
CA LYS A 202 -2.30 -15.71 -3.64
C LYS A 202 -2.45 -17.23 -3.76
N VAL A 203 -1.91 -18.00 -2.82
CA VAL A 203 -2.02 -19.47 -2.81
C VAL A 203 -3.47 -19.91 -2.59
N LEU A 204 -4.16 -19.32 -1.61
CA LEU A 204 -5.55 -19.65 -1.30
C LEU A 204 -6.52 -19.30 -2.44
N GLN A 205 -6.20 -18.28 -3.23
CA GLN A 205 -6.98 -17.86 -4.40
C GLN A 205 -6.71 -18.72 -5.64
N GLN A 206 -5.51 -19.30 -5.79
CA GLN A 206 -5.16 -20.18 -6.92
C GLN A 206 -5.62 -21.63 -6.74
N GLY A 207 -5.97 -22.03 -5.52
CA GLY A 207 -6.40 -23.38 -5.17
C GLY A 207 -7.90 -23.67 -5.36
N ARG A 208 -8.63 -22.82 -6.08
CA ARG A 208 -10.05 -23.00 -6.41
C ARG A 208 -10.24 -23.08 -7.92
#